data_AF-A0AAD9PLD1-F1
#
_entry.id   AF-A0AAD9PLD1-F1
#
_cell.length_a   1.000
_cell.length_b   1.000
_cell.length_c   1.000
_cell.angle_alpha   90.00
_cell.angle_beta   90.00
_cell.angle_gamma   90.00
#
_symmetry.space_group_name_H-M   'P 1'
#
loop_
_entity.id
_entity.type
_entity.pdbx_description
1 polymer ?
#
loop_
_entity_poly.entity_id
_entity_poly.type
_entity_poly.pdbx_seq_one_letter_code
_entity_poly.pdbx_strand_id
1 'polypeptide(L)'
;MLVYMQHTGLSLGTNPSPPPRMNAHAVIVDNVLYIYGGLVENSRAEVTLNDMWSLDLAKRDGWKCIYEGLEFDKVFKGDLDSSGDDFSDMDDEKSLSFDSNTDSDTDSRGEMAEPDDLYSRPVPKRNEKLADYYLRCKDFWISLQDVASKTAKEIKTESFEACKQFYLEYNGS
;
A
#
# COMPACT_ATOMS: atom_id res chain seq x y z
N MET A 1 -35.05 -1.11 -1.60
CA MET A 1 -35.22 -2.40 -0.88
C MET A 1 -34.05 -3.27 -1.26
N LEU A 2 -32.92 -3.13 -0.55
CA LEU A 2 -31.73 -3.96 -0.78
C LEU A 2 -31.83 -5.18 0.11
N VAL A 3 -31.94 -6.35 -0.52
CA VAL A 3 -32.10 -7.63 0.16
C VAL A 3 -30.70 -8.11 0.55
N TYR A 4 -30.40 -8.06 1.85
CA TYR A 4 -29.25 -8.78 2.41
C TYR A 4 -29.53 -10.29 2.31
N MET A 5 -28.83 -10.98 1.41
CA MET A 5 -28.78 -12.44 1.48
C MET A 5 -27.83 -12.84 2.60
N GLN A 6 -28.42 -13.13 3.77
CA GLN A 6 -27.83 -14.07 4.69
C GLN A 6 -27.79 -15.44 3.99
N HIS A 7 -26.60 -15.96 3.68
CA HIS A 7 -26.45 -17.38 3.39
C HIS A 7 -25.71 -18.07 4.52
N THR A 8 -26.53 -18.79 5.28
CA THR A 8 -26.22 -19.96 6.10
C THR A 8 -25.26 -20.92 5.42
N GLY A 9 -24.44 -21.58 6.23
CA GLY A 9 -23.37 -22.47 5.81
C GLY A 9 -23.73 -23.52 4.77
N LEU A 10 -22.77 -23.75 3.87
CA LEU A 10 -22.61 -24.97 3.08
C LEU A 10 -21.12 -25.30 3.08
N SER A 11 -20.74 -26.33 3.83
CA SER A 11 -19.46 -27.01 3.65
C SER A 11 -19.52 -27.78 2.33
N LEU A 12 -19.18 -27.11 1.21
CA LEU A 12 -18.77 -27.78 -0.02
C LEU A 12 -17.25 -27.61 -0.12
N GLY A 13 -16.54 -28.73 -0.20
CA GLY A 13 -15.07 -28.87 -0.14
C GLY A 13 -14.32 -27.58 -0.43
N THR A 14 -13.86 -26.91 0.63
CA THR A 14 -13.45 -25.51 0.57
C THR A 14 -12.04 -25.41 -0.01
N ASN A 15 -11.93 -25.53 -1.33
CA ASN A 15 -10.77 -24.98 -2.00
C ASN A 15 -10.72 -23.49 -1.63
N PRO A 16 -9.58 -23.00 -1.12
CA PRO A 16 -9.46 -21.62 -0.67
C PRO A 16 -9.82 -20.70 -1.82
N SER A 17 -10.54 -19.62 -1.56
CA SER A 17 -10.98 -18.65 -2.58
C SER A 17 -10.79 -17.23 -2.05
N PRO A 18 -10.48 -16.26 -2.92
CA PRO A 18 -10.29 -14.87 -2.50
C PRO A 18 -11.54 -14.35 -1.79
N PRO A 19 -11.37 -13.60 -0.67
CA PRO A 19 -12.46 -12.86 -0.05
C PRO A 19 -13.22 -11.96 -1.04
N PRO A 20 -14.51 -11.67 -0.77
CA PRO A 20 -15.26 -10.67 -1.51
C PRO A 20 -14.51 -9.35 -1.57
N ARG A 21 -14.41 -8.76 -2.76
CA ARG A 21 -13.63 -7.55 -3.00
C ARG A 21 -14.18 -6.74 -4.16
N MET A 22 -13.95 -5.42 -4.11
CA MET A 22 -14.15 -4.47 -5.21
C MET A 22 -12.84 -3.74 -5.51
N ASN A 23 -12.75 -3.08 -6.67
CA ASN A 23 -11.56 -2.31 -7.08
C ASN A 23 -10.22 -3.08 -6.97
N ALA A 24 -10.23 -4.39 -7.16
CA ALA A 24 -9.02 -5.20 -7.15
C ALA A 24 -8.19 -5.00 -8.42
N HIS A 25 -6.86 -5.07 -8.30
CA HIS A 25 -5.97 -5.09 -9.45
C HIS A 25 -5.94 -6.51 -10.01
N ALA A 26 -6.20 -6.65 -11.30
CA ALA A 26 -6.21 -7.95 -11.97
C ALA A 26 -5.35 -7.91 -13.24
N VAL A 27 -4.56 -8.97 -13.46
CA VAL A 27 -3.77 -9.16 -14.67
C VAL A 27 -3.83 -10.62 -15.09
N ILE A 28 -3.80 -10.87 -16.39
CA ILE A 28 -3.67 -12.22 -16.95
C ILE A 28 -2.28 -12.33 -17.56
N VAL A 29 -1.52 -13.34 -17.13
CA VAL A 29 -0.24 -13.70 -17.73
C VAL A 29 -0.34 -15.15 -18.20
N ASP A 30 -0.04 -15.37 -19.48
CA ASP A 30 -0.33 -16.60 -20.20
C ASP A 30 -1.80 -17.01 -20.06
N ASN A 31 -2.07 -17.97 -19.16
CA ASN A 31 -3.38 -18.54 -18.93
C ASN A 31 -3.73 -18.57 -17.43
N VAL A 32 -3.09 -17.69 -16.64
CA VAL A 32 -3.30 -17.54 -15.21
C VAL A 32 -3.81 -16.12 -14.93
N LEU A 33 -4.97 -16.03 -14.29
CA LEU A 33 -5.49 -14.79 -13.75
C LEU A 33 -4.86 -14.55 -12.38
N TYR A 34 -4.23 -13.40 -12.19
CA TYR A 34 -3.73 -12.92 -10.91
C TYR A 34 -4.61 -11.79 -10.41
N ILE A 35 -4.95 -11.83 -9.12
CA ILE A 35 -5.69 -10.78 -8.42
C ILE A 35 -4.87 -10.33 -7.23
N TYR A 36 -4.67 -9.02 -7.12
CA TYR A 36 -4.00 -8.38 -6.00
C TYR A 36 -4.92 -7.34 -5.36
N GLY A 37 -5.02 -7.43 -4.03
CA GLY A 37 -5.70 -6.46 -3.18
C GLY A 37 -7.15 -6.21 -3.55
N GLY A 38 -7.58 -4.97 -3.39
CA GLY A 38 -8.96 -4.52 -3.54
C GLY A 38 -9.51 -3.96 -2.23
N LEU A 39 -10.80 -3.68 -2.21
CA LEU A 39 -11.51 -3.10 -1.08
C LEU A 39 -12.63 -4.04 -0.66
N VAL A 40 -12.90 -4.12 0.62
CA VAL A 40 -14.09 -4.79 1.15
C VAL A 40 -14.77 -3.86 2.13
N GLU A 41 -16.02 -3.55 1.82
CA GLU A 41 -16.84 -2.70 2.66
C GLU A 41 -17.63 -3.55 3.64
N ASN A 42 -17.57 -3.17 4.92
CA ASN A 42 -18.54 -3.59 5.91
C ASN A 42 -19.24 -2.32 6.44
N SER A 43 -20.40 -2.47 7.08
CA SER A 43 -21.24 -1.36 7.58
C SER A 43 -20.56 -0.30 8.47
N ARG A 44 -19.30 -0.53 8.89
CA ARG A 44 -18.53 0.35 9.79
C ARG A 44 -17.21 0.84 9.19
N ALA A 45 -16.69 0.20 8.14
CA ALA A 45 -15.36 0.49 7.61
C ALA A 45 -15.18 -0.10 6.20
N GLU A 46 -14.40 0.60 5.39
CA GLU A 46 -13.81 0.08 4.16
C GLU A 46 -12.40 -0.43 4.47
N VAL A 47 -12.09 -1.67 4.08
CA VAL A 47 -10.80 -2.30 4.34
C VAL A 47 -10.08 -2.54 3.02
N THR A 48 -8.85 -2.03 2.91
CA THR A 48 -7.96 -2.35 1.81
C THR A 48 -7.30 -3.71 2.03
N LEU A 49 -7.48 -4.58 1.05
CA LEU A 49 -6.86 -5.90 0.98
C LEU A 49 -5.47 -5.77 0.35
N ASN A 50 -4.51 -6.53 0.87
CA ASN A 50 -3.15 -6.64 0.35
C ASN A 50 -2.74 -8.09 0.04
N ASP A 51 -3.71 -8.99 -0.05
CA ASP A 51 -3.53 -10.39 -0.40
C ASP A 51 -3.37 -10.59 -1.92
N MET A 52 -2.84 -11.75 -2.32
CA MET A 52 -2.62 -12.11 -3.72
C MET A 52 -3.12 -13.52 -4.02
N TRP A 53 -3.88 -13.64 -5.11
CA TRP A 53 -4.49 -14.89 -5.54
C TRP A 53 -4.23 -15.15 -7.02
N SER A 54 -4.24 -16.43 -7.41
CA SER A 54 -4.19 -16.84 -8.81
C SER A 54 -5.20 -17.92 -9.14
N LEU A 55 -5.66 -17.95 -10.40
CA LEU A 55 -6.52 -18.98 -10.96
C LEU A 55 -5.99 -19.39 -12.33
N ASP A 56 -5.67 -20.67 -12.51
CA ASP A 56 -5.36 -21.24 -13.83
C ASP A 56 -6.67 -21.31 -14.65
N LEU A 57 -6.76 -20.55 -15.72
CA LEU A 57 -7.97 -20.44 -16.56
C LEU A 57 -8.17 -21.65 -17.48
N ALA A 58 -7.16 -22.50 -17.66
CA ALA A 58 -7.19 -23.69 -18.51
C ALA A 58 -7.66 -24.88 -17.70
N LYS A 59 -7.09 -25.06 -16.51
CA LYS A 59 -7.46 -26.15 -15.60
C LYS A 59 -8.69 -25.85 -14.78
N ARG A 60 -8.86 -24.58 -14.37
CA ARG A 60 -9.95 -24.12 -13.47
C ARG A 60 -10.06 -25.01 -12.23
N ASP A 61 -8.91 -25.45 -11.71
CA ASP A 61 -8.76 -26.39 -10.61
C ASP A 61 -8.95 -25.74 -9.23
N GLY A 62 -9.15 -24.42 -9.20
CA GLY A 62 -9.45 -23.65 -8.00
C GLY A 62 -8.53 -22.46 -7.85
N TRP A 63 -8.82 -21.62 -6.87
CA TRP A 63 -7.94 -20.51 -6.55
C TRP A 63 -6.74 -20.99 -5.73
N LYS A 64 -5.61 -20.36 -5.97
CA LYS A 64 -4.38 -20.51 -5.18
C LYS A 64 -4.07 -19.19 -4.51
N CYS A 65 -3.95 -19.21 -3.18
CA CYS A 65 -3.41 -18.08 -2.44
C CYS A 65 -1.89 -18.04 -2.65
N ILE A 66 -1.38 -16.93 -3.18
CA ILE A 66 0.05 -16.67 -3.36
C ILE A 66 0.60 -15.95 -2.13
N TYR A 67 -0.20 -15.02 -1.59
CA TYR A 67 0.13 -14.24 -0.41
C TYR A 67 -1.14 -13.96 0.39
N GLU A 68 -1.13 -14.27 1.69
CA GLU A 68 -2.32 -14.20 2.55
C GLU A 68 -2.70 -12.77 2.96
N GLY A 69 -1.78 -11.80 2.79
CA GLY A 69 -2.00 -10.43 3.24
C GLY A 69 -1.81 -10.25 4.75
N LEU A 70 -2.01 -9.01 5.22
CA LEU A 70 -2.16 -8.73 6.66
C LEU A 70 -3.53 -9.25 7.10
N GLU A 71 -3.58 -9.86 8.29
CA GLU A 71 -4.69 -10.66 8.80
C GLU A 71 -6.07 -9.97 8.66
N PHE A 72 -6.78 -10.30 7.57
CA PHE A 72 -8.14 -9.82 7.29
C PHE A 72 -9.07 -10.03 8.50
N ASP A 73 -8.93 -11.15 9.19
CA ASP A 73 -9.71 -11.48 10.38
C ASP A 73 -9.52 -10.50 11.55
N LYS A 74 -8.33 -9.92 11.71
CA LYS A 74 -8.04 -8.95 12.77
C LYS A 74 -8.63 -7.58 12.43
N VAL A 75 -8.60 -7.19 11.15
CA VAL A 75 -9.20 -5.94 10.67
C VAL A 75 -10.73 -6.03 10.73
N PHE A 76 -11.31 -7.15 10.30
CA PHE A 76 -12.76 -7.34 10.22
C PHE A 76 -13.45 -7.49 11.59
N LYS A 77 -12.75 -8.06 12.59
CA LYS A 77 -13.27 -8.18 13.97
C LYS A 77 -13.30 -6.85 14.73
N GLY A 78 -12.76 -5.77 14.16
CA GLY A 78 -12.71 -4.46 14.81
C GLY A 78 -11.72 -4.39 15.97
N ASP A 79 -10.80 -5.37 16.04
CA ASP A 79 -9.68 -5.37 17.00
C ASP A 79 -8.53 -4.45 16.53
N LEU A 80 -8.63 -3.92 15.30
CA LEU A 80 -7.83 -2.81 14.80
C LEU A 80 -8.73 -1.57 14.74
N ASP A 81 -8.50 -0.66 15.68
CA ASP A 81 -9.17 0.63 15.78
C ASP A 81 -9.13 1.34 14.42
N SER A 82 -10.33 1.57 13.88
CA SER A 82 -10.59 2.31 12.64
C SER A 82 -9.79 3.61 12.61
N SER A 83 -8.64 3.58 11.91
CA SER A 83 -7.96 4.77 11.44
C SER A 83 -8.66 5.20 10.15
N GLY A 84 -9.83 5.82 10.28
CA GLY A 84 -10.46 6.51 9.17
C GLY A 84 -9.55 7.64 8.71
N ASP A 85 -8.80 7.41 7.63
CA ASP A 85 -8.03 8.42 6.92
C ASP A 85 -9.03 9.30 6.12
N ASP A 86 -9.67 10.24 6.80
CA ASP A 86 -10.38 11.37 6.18
C ASP A 86 -9.35 12.45 5.83
N PHE A 87 -8.85 12.41 4.59
CA PHE A 87 -8.15 13.54 3.98
C PHE A 87 -9.10 14.22 3.00
N SER A 88 -10.09 14.92 3.54
CA SER A 88 -10.89 15.89 2.79
C SER A 88 -10.13 17.22 2.62
N ASP A 89 -10.14 17.69 1.37
CA ASP A 89 -9.87 19.05 0.88
C ASP A 89 -8.53 19.74 1.23
N MET A 90 -7.61 19.68 0.26
CA MET A 90 -6.74 20.83 -0.04
C MET A 90 -7.02 21.27 -1.47
N ASP A 91 -7.87 22.29 -1.51
CA ASP A 91 -8.36 23.09 -2.63
C ASP A 91 -7.27 23.44 -3.67
N ASP A 92 -7.57 23.08 -4.92
CA ASP A 92 -6.78 23.34 -6.12
C ASP A 92 -7.24 24.66 -6.75
N GLU A 93 -6.51 25.75 -6.48
CA GLU A 93 -6.52 26.93 -7.36
C GLU A 93 -5.17 27.65 -7.33
N LYS A 94 -4.44 27.61 -8.45
CA LYS A 94 -4.25 28.76 -9.35
C LYS A 94 -3.40 28.39 -10.56
N SER A 95 -3.80 29.01 -11.67
CA SER A 95 -3.46 28.71 -13.04
C SER A 95 -2.29 29.56 -13.57
N LEU A 96 -1.72 29.04 -14.68
CA LEU A 96 -0.88 29.69 -15.71
C LEU A 96 0.58 29.97 -15.28
N SER A 97 1.62 29.74 -16.09
CA SER A 97 1.73 29.87 -17.55
C SER A 97 2.87 29.02 -18.14
N PHE A 98 2.59 28.44 -19.29
CA PHE A 98 3.52 27.99 -20.33
C PHE A 98 4.53 29.09 -20.74
N ASP A 99 5.84 28.80 -20.70
CA ASP A 99 6.77 29.19 -21.78
C ASP A 99 8.16 28.47 -21.76
N SER A 100 8.53 28.02 -22.96
CA SER A 100 9.83 27.80 -23.63
C SER A 100 11.07 27.14 -22.97
N ASN A 101 11.42 25.98 -23.55
CA ASN A 101 12.73 25.50 -24.07
C ASN A 101 14.06 25.88 -23.39
N THR A 102 14.96 24.90 -23.22
CA THR A 102 16.25 24.77 -23.94
C THR A 102 16.99 23.49 -23.53
N ASP A 103 17.58 22.83 -24.53
CA ASP A 103 18.45 21.63 -24.51
C ASP A 103 19.66 21.73 -23.56
N SER A 104 20.16 20.58 -23.07
CA SER A 104 21.45 19.98 -23.45
C SER A 104 22.04 19.07 -22.35
N ASP A 105 22.47 17.89 -22.81
CA ASP A 105 23.65 17.11 -22.42
C ASP A 105 23.78 16.47 -21.02
N THR A 106 23.68 15.14 -21.07
CA THR A 106 24.60 14.15 -20.50
C THR A 106 25.67 14.63 -19.52
N ASP A 107 25.68 14.05 -18.32
CA ASP A 107 26.92 13.46 -17.81
C ASP A 107 26.66 12.23 -16.94
N SER A 108 27.33 11.14 -17.31
CA SER A 108 27.34 9.87 -16.61
C SER A 108 28.37 9.95 -15.50
N ARG A 109 27.94 9.80 -14.24
CA ARG A 109 28.83 9.42 -13.14
C ARG A 109 28.20 8.31 -12.32
N GLY A 110 28.63 7.09 -12.62
CA GLY A 110 28.42 5.96 -11.74
C GLY A 110 29.30 6.11 -10.50
N GLU A 111 28.73 5.76 -9.36
CA GLU A 111 29.48 5.34 -8.18
C GLU A 111 28.88 4.01 -7.69
N MET A 112 29.76 3.03 -7.55
CA MET A 112 29.50 1.70 -7.00
C MET A 112 29.46 1.76 -5.46
N ALA A 113 28.48 1.09 -4.87
CA ALA A 113 28.53 0.40 -3.57
C ALA A 113 27.12 -0.16 -3.33
N GLU A 114 26.81 -1.31 -2.75
CA GLU A 114 27.45 -2.54 -2.26
C GLU A 114 26.22 -3.48 -2.01
N PRO A 115 26.33 -4.81 -2.08
CA PRO A 115 25.18 -5.70 -1.98
C PRO A 115 24.81 -5.95 -0.50
N ASP A 116 23.98 -5.10 0.11
CA ASP A 116 23.34 -5.39 1.41
C ASP A 116 21.92 -4.78 1.56
N ASP A 117 21.19 -4.71 0.44
CA ASP A 117 20.01 -3.85 0.23
C ASP A 117 18.71 -4.28 0.96
N LEU A 118 18.80 -5.16 1.97
CA LEU A 118 17.65 -5.54 2.81
C LEU A 118 17.34 -4.53 3.94
N TYR A 119 18.22 -3.54 4.15
CA TYR A 119 18.07 -2.51 5.18
C TYR A 119 18.35 -1.08 4.69
N SER A 120 18.37 -0.83 3.38
CA SER A 120 18.68 0.49 2.84
C SER A 120 17.57 1.50 3.15
N ARG A 121 17.93 2.46 4.01
CA ARG A 121 17.09 3.61 4.34
C ARG A 121 16.71 4.34 3.03
N PRO A 122 15.42 4.49 2.72
CA PRO A 122 14.97 5.04 1.44
C PRO A 122 15.41 6.50 1.33
N VAL A 123 16.15 6.85 0.28
CA VAL A 123 16.65 8.21 0.07
C VAL A 123 15.62 9.15 -0.56
N PRO A 124 15.59 10.45 -0.21
CA PRO A 124 14.82 11.46 -0.93
C PRO A 124 15.30 11.59 -2.38
N LYS A 125 14.36 11.71 -3.33
CA LYS A 125 14.69 12.00 -4.73
C LYS A 125 14.96 13.50 -4.92
N ARG A 126 15.70 13.84 -5.99
CA ARG A 126 15.95 15.25 -6.36
C ARG A 126 14.61 15.98 -6.57
N ASN A 127 14.45 17.13 -5.90
CA ASN A 127 13.24 17.96 -5.91
C ASN A 127 11.95 17.29 -5.37
N GLU A 128 12.05 16.17 -4.65
CA GLU A 128 10.90 15.54 -3.96
C GLU A 128 10.54 16.35 -2.71
N LYS A 129 9.26 16.68 -2.50
CA LYS A 129 8.82 17.36 -1.27
C LYS A 129 8.77 16.36 -0.11
N LEU A 130 8.88 16.85 1.13
CA LEU A 130 8.81 16.03 2.35
C LEU A 130 7.55 15.14 2.41
N ALA A 131 6.39 15.68 2.01
CA ALA A 131 5.13 14.94 2.01
C ALA A 131 5.17 13.76 1.03
N ASP A 132 5.65 13.99 -0.20
CA ASP A 132 5.75 12.97 -1.24
C ASP A 132 6.78 11.89 -0.86
N TYR A 133 7.90 12.32 -0.29
CA TYR A 133 8.94 11.43 0.23
C TYR A 133 8.38 10.51 1.32
N TYR A 134 7.72 11.07 2.34
CA TYR A 134 7.13 10.27 3.42
C TYR A 134 6.09 9.30 2.90
N LEU A 135 5.16 9.73 2.03
CA LEU A 135 4.12 8.84 1.49
C LEU A 135 4.71 7.62 0.76
N ARG A 136 5.80 7.82 0.00
CA ARG A 136 6.47 6.75 -0.74
C ARG A 136 7.14 5.71 0.17
N CYS A 137 7.56 6.09 1.36
CA CYS A 137 8.33 5.21 2.25
C CYS A 137 7.79 5.10 3.67
N LYS A 138 6.52 5.47 3.91
CA LYS A 138 5.90 5.47 5.25
C LYS A 138 6.00 4.10 5.94
N ASP A 139 5.84 3.01 5.18
CA ASP A 139 5.84 1.65 5.72
C ASP A 139 7.22 1.26 6.28
N PHE A 140 8.30 1.75 5.65
CA PHE A 140 9.65 1.61 6.16
C PHE A 140 9.82 2.36 7.49
N TRP A 141 9.32 3.60 7.57
CA TRP A 141 9.43 4.41 8.79
C TRP A 141 8.62 3.84 9.96
N ILE A 142 7.46 3.26 9.65
CA ILE A 142 6.58 2.60 10.61
C ILE A 142 7.18 1.28 11.09
N SER A 143 7.82 0.50 10.20
CA SER A 143 8.41 -0.79 10.58
C SER A 143 9.60 -0.66 11.54
N LEU A 144 10.23 0.51 11.62
CA LEU A 144 11.27 0.81 12.61
C LEU A 144 10.73 1.04 14.02
N GLN A 145 9.42 1.26 14.18
CA GLN A 145 8.81 1.55 15.47
C GLN A 145 8.46 0.27 16.24
N ASP A 146 8.57 0.34 17.57
CA ASP A 146 8.10 -0.72 18.45
C ASP A 146 6.56 -0.72 18.50
N VAL A 147 5.96 -1.52 17.63
CA VAL A 147 4.51 -1.70 17.56
C VAL A 147 3.92 -2.44 18.76
N ALA A 148 4.74 -3.09 19.60
CA ALA A 148 4.25 -3.84 20.76
C ALA A 148 4.06 -2.94 21.99
N SER A 149 4.87 -1.89 22.11
CA SER A 149 4.87 -0.99 23.27
C SER A 149 4.16 0.35 23.04
N LYS A 150 3.92 0.74 21.78
CA LYS A 150 3.43 2.08 21.41
C LYS A 150 2.01 2.04 20.83
N THR A 151 1.28 3.13 21.03
CA THR A 151 -0.03 3.31 20.39
C THR A 151 0.12 3.64 18.90
N ALA A 152 -0.91 3.38 18.09
CA ALA A 152 -0.91 3.70 16.66
C ALA A 152 -0.64 5.19 16.38
N LYS A 153 -1.14 6.08 17.24
CA LYS A 153 -0.92 7.53 17.13
C LYS A 153 0.55 7.90 17.37
N GLU A 154 1.18 7.32 18.38
CA GLU A 154 2.60 7.53 18.69
C GLU A 154 3.48 6.99 17.57
N ILE A 155 3.20 5.77 17.10
CA ILE A 155 3.93 5.16 15.97
C ILE A 155 3.89 6.05 14.74
N LYS A 156 2.70 6.55 14.34
CA LYS A 156 2.57 7.45 13.18
C LYS A 156 3.37 8.75 13.38
N THR A 157 3.27 9.34 14.56
CA THR A 157 3.96 10.61 14.89
C THR A 157 5.48 10.43 14.84
N GLU A 158 6.00 9.41 15.52
CA GLU A 158 7.44 9.14 15.59
C GLU A 158 8.02 8.69 14.24
N SER A 159 7.27 7.92 13.45
CA SER A 159 7.68 7.51 12.11
C SER A 159 7.82 8.71 11.18
N PHE A 160 6.85 9.63 11.22
CA PHE A 160 6.90 10.86 10.45
C PHE A 160 8.05 11.76 10.90
N GLU A 161 8.27 11.89 12.21
CA GLU A 161 9.40 12.66 12.74
C GLU A 161 10.75 12.09 12.32
N ALA A 162 10.93 10.76 12.40
CA ALA A 162 12.15 10.09 11.97
C ALA A 162 12.42 10.29 10.46
N CYS A 163 11.36 10.21 9.64
CA CYS A 163 11.43 10.51 8.20
C CYS A 163 11.83 11.96 7.94
N LYS A 164 11.18 12.91 8.63
CA LYS A 164 11.45 14.34 8.50
C LYS A 164 12.88 14.70 8.88
N GLN A 165 13.41 14.12 9.96
CA GLN A 165 14.79 14.35 10.37
C GLN A 165 15.78 13.92 9.28
N PHE A 166 15.58 12.73 8.71
CA PHE A 166 16.42 12.26 7.62
C PHE A 166 16.37 13.17 6.40
N TYR A 167 15.17 13.56 6.01
CA TYR A 167 14.95 14.39 4.84
C TYR A 167 15.66 15.74 4.98
N LEU A 168 15.65 16.33 6.18
CA LEU A 168 16.36 17.57 6.47
C LEU A 168 17.88 17.39 6.51
N GLU A 169 18.36 16.30 7.10
CA GLU A 169 19.78 15.96 7.12
C GLU A 169 20.34 15.75 5.71
N TYR A 170 19.61 15.01 4.87
CA TYR A 170 20.01 14.68 3.50
C TYR A 170 19.97 15.90 2.57
N ASN A 171 18.95 16.76 2.68
CA ASN A 171 18.83 17.95 1.84
C ASN A 171 19.57 19.18 2.38
N GLY A 172 20.02 19.12 3.64
CA GLY A 172 20.81 20.17 4.29
C GLY A 172 22.33 19.94 4.24
N SER A 173 22.77 18.77 3.78
CA SER A 173 24.17 18.40 3.53
C SER A 173 24.55 18.62 2.07
#